data_AF-A0A060CDD5-F1
#
_entry.id   AF-A0A060CDD5-F1
#
_cell.length_a   1.000
_cell.length_b   1.000
_cell.length_c   1.000
_cell.angle_alpha   90.00
_cell.angle_beta   90.00
_cell.angle_gamma   90.00
#
_symmetry.space_group_name_H-M   'P 1'
#
loop_
_entity.id
_entity.type
_entity.pdbx_description
1 polymer ?
#
loop_
_entity_poly.entity_id
_entity_poly.type
_entity_poly.pdbx_seq_one_letter_code
_entity_poly.pdbx_strand_id
1 'polypeptide(L)'
;MKALMEQDFALPYRVIAVNDGSSDNTLAILKAFEDRHPDKLIVISQDAGNLCVARNAAMPLALEAEYVGFSDGDDVPHVDFISSLYGLAKRTGADCACMNYRIVKNGIARDNDQFFS
;
A
#
# COMPACT_ATOMS: atom_id res chain seq x y z
N MET A 1 0.88 -7.04 4.01
CA MET A 1 -0.57 -7.03 4.34
C MET A 1 -0.87 -6.54 5.76
N LYS A 2 -0.48 -7.25 6.83
CA LYS A 2 -0.79 -6.85 8.23
C LYS A 2 -0.51 -5.36 8.53
N ALA A 3 0.68 -4.87 8.14
CA ALA A 3 1.08 -3.47 8.34
C ALA A 3 0.13 -2.45 7.68
N LEU A 4 -0.46 -2.77 6.52
CA LEU A 4 -1.45 -1.90 5.85
C LEU A 4 -2.83 -1.97 6.54
N MET A 5 -3.18 -3.12 7.11
CA MET A 5 -4.48 -3.33 7.76
C MET A 5 -4.56 -2.73 9.16
N GLU A 6 -3.42 -2.50 9.81
CA GLU A 6 -3.30 -2.02 11.19
C GLU A 6 -2.76 -0.58 11.30
N GLN A 7 -3.10 0.28 10.34
CA GLN A 7 -2.67 1.68 10.36
C GLN A 7 -3.38 2.45 11.46
N ASP A 8 -2.65 3.33 12.14
CA ASP A 8 -3.18 4.32 13.08
C ASP A 8 -3.78 5.50 12.31
N PHE A 9 -5.00 5.28 11.79
CA PHE A 9 -5.75 6.28 11.05
C PHE A 9 -7.23 6.19 11.42
N ALA A 10 -7.76 7.30 11.93
CA ALA A 10 -9.12 7.37 12.49
C ALA A 10 -10.22 7.42 11.43
N LEU A 11 -9.90 7.86 10.21
CA LEU A 11 -10.87 7.93 9.11
C LEU A 11 -10.90 6.61 8.33
N PRO A 12 -12.04 6.28 7.69
CA PRO A 12 -12.12 5.10 6.84
C PRO A 12 -11.07 5.14 5.72
N TYR A 13 -10.46 3.98 5.47
CA TYR A 13 -9.57 3.77 4.34
C TYR A 13 -9.75 2.34 3.80
N ARG A 14 -9.38 2.16 2.53
CA ARG A 14 -9.47 0.87 1.83
C ARG A 14 -8.11 0.49 1.29
N VAL A 15 -7.81 -0.80 1.32
CA VAL A 15 -6.64 -1.40 0.66
C VAL A 15 -7.14 -2.16 -0.57
N ILE A 16 -6.54 -1.91 -1.72
CA ILE A 16 -6.79 -2.68 -2.94
C ILE A 16 -5.50 -3.42 -3.28
N ALA A 17 -5.53 -4.74 -3.17
CA ALA A 17 -4.40 -5.59 -3.52
C ALA A 17 -4.63 -6.20 -4.90
N VAL A 18 -3.66 -6.07 -5.79
CA VAL A 18 -3.71 -6.66 -7.13
C VAL A 18 -2.69 -7.79 -7.21
N ASN A 19 -3.20 -9.01 -7.31
CA ASN A 19 -2.42 -10.20 -7.63
C ASN A 19 -2.24 -10.25 -9.16
N ASP A 20 -1.00 -10.13 -9.64
CA ASP A 20 -0.69 -10.09 -11.08
C ASP A 20 0.16 -11.28 -11.51
N GLY A 21 -0.48 -12.46 -11.53
CA GLY A 21 0.15 -13.69 -12.02
C GLY A 21 1.08 -14.40 -11.04
N SER A 22 0.94 -14.18 -9.72
CA SER A 22 1.75 -14.91 -8.73
C SER A 22 1.54 -16.43 -8.86
N SER A 23 2.64 -17.17 -9.00
CA SER A 23 2.66 -18.64 -9.15
C SER A 23 2.75 -19.39 -7.81
N ASP A 24 2.88 -18.66 -6.71
CA ASP A 24 2.94 -19.18 -5.36
C ASP A 24 1.59 -19.01 -4.64
N ASN A 25 1.60 -19.12 -3.30
CA ASN A 25 0.38 -19.06 -2.51
C ASN A 25 -0.13 -17.62 -2.25
N THR A 26 0.43 -16.60 -2.93
CA THR A 26 0.10 -15.18 -2.70
C THR A 26 -1.40 -14.91 -2.83
N LEU A 27 -2.05 -15.37 -3.90
CA LEU A 27 -3.48 -15.14 -4.11
C LEU A 27 -4.33 -15.73 -2.98
N ALA A 28 -4.03 -16.96 -2.54
CA ALA A 28 -4.77 -17.60 -1.47
C ALA A 28 -4.61 -16.84 -0.14
N ILE A 29 -3.41 -16.33 0.14
CA ILE A 29 -3.15 -15.49 1.31
C ILE A 29 -3.97 -14.20 1.23
N LEU A 30 -3.94 -13.51 0.09
CA LEU A 30 -4.70 -12.27 -0.12
C LEU A 30 -6.21 -12.50 0.07
N LYS A 31 -6.77 -13.56 -0.51
CA LYS A 31 -8.18 -13.93 -0.34
C LYS A 31 -8.54 -14.25 1.11
N ALA A 32 -7.67 -14.98 1.83
CA ALA A 32 -7.89 -15.21 3.26
C ALA A 32 -7.86 -13.92 4.10
N PHE A 33 -7.12 -12.89 3.69
CA PHE A 33 -7.19 -11.56 4.33
C PHE A 33 -8.47 -10.80 3.94
N GLU A 34 -8.90 -10.89 2.68
CA GLU A 34 -10.14 -10.29 2.19
C GLU A 34 -11.35 -10.85 2.94
N ASP A 35 -11.43 -12.17 3.08
CA ASP A 35 -12.52 -12.85 3.81
C ASP A 35 -12.61 -12.40 5.28
N ARG A 36 -11.46 -12.06 5.90
CA ARG A 36 -11.40 -11.57 7.28
C ARG A 36 -11.70 -10.08 7.41
N HIS A 37 -11.55 -9.31 6.33
CA HIS A 37 -11.68 -7.86 6.32
C HIS A 37 -12.41 -7.36 5.05
N PRO A 38 -13.63 -7.85 4.77
CA PRO A 38 -14.31 -7.61 3.49
C PRO A 38 -14.65 -6.13 3.25
N ASP A 39 -14.82 -5.34 4.33
CA ASP A 39 -15.12 -3.91 4.23
C ASP A 39 -13.86 -3.05 3.99
N LYS A 40 -12.66 -3.62 4.13
CA LYS A 40 -11.39 -2.88 4.17
C LYS A 40 -10.39 -3.31 3.10
N LEU A 41 -10.45 -4.55 2.64
CA LEU A 41 -9.56 -5.10 1.61
C LEU A 41 -10.37 -5.57 0.41
N ILE A 42 -9.95 -5.18 -0.79
CA ILE A 42 -10.42 -5.73 -2.06
C ILE A 42 -9.24 -6.39 -2.78
N VAL A 43 -9.44 -7.60 -3.29
CA VAL A 43 -8.43 -8.35 -4.03
C VAL A 43 -8.84 -8.52 -5.49
N ILE A 44 -8.08 -7.89 -6.37
CA ILE A 44 -8.15 -8.08 -7.82
C ILE A 44 -7.11 -9.14 -8.20
N SER A 45 -7.46 -10.07 -9.09
CA SER A 45 -6.50 -11.01 -9.65
C SER A 45 -6.50 -10.95 -11.17
N GLN A 46 -5.32 -10.87 -11.75
CA GLN A 46 -5.06 -10.87 -13.18
C GLN A 46 -3.72 -11.59 -13.46
N ASP A 47 -3.34 -11.70 -14.73
CA ASP A 47 -2.13 -12.41 -15.18
C ASP A 47 -1.40 -11.62 -16.29
N ALA A 48 -1.35 -10.29 -16.16
CA ALA A 48 -0.71 -9.44 -17.15
C ALA A 48 0.82 -9.40 -17.00
N GLY A 49 1.33 -9.69 -15.79
CA GLY A 49 2.76 -9.67 -15.48
C GLY A 49 3.37 -8.26 -15.61
N ASN A 50 2.57 -7.21 -15.41
CA ASN A 50 2.96 -5.82 -15.58
C ASN A 50 2.37 -4.95 -14.47
N LEU A 51 3.27 -4.37 -13.66
CA LEU A 51 2.92 -3.51 -12.53
C LEU A 51 2.05 -2.29 -12.91
N CYS A 52 2.27 -1.69 -14.08
CA CYS A 52 1.45 -0.57 -14.54
C CYS A 52 0.02 -1.03 -14.85
N VAL A 53 -0.14 -2.21 -15.47
CA VAL A 53 -1.48 -2.80 -15.70
C VAL A 53 -2.15 -3.12 -14.37
N ALA A 54 -1.42 -3.70 -13.41
CA ALA A 54 -1.93 -3.98 -12.08
C ALA A 54 -2.42 -2.71 -11.36
N ARG A 55 -1.62 -1.64 -11.34
CA ARG A 55 -2.03 -0.34 -10.76
C ARG A 55 -3.27 0.23 -11.45
N ASN A 56 -3.29 0.19 -12.79
CA ASN A 56 -4.42 0.68 -13.58
C ASN A 56 -5.72 -0.11 -13.32
N ALA A 57 -5.62 -1.42 -13.07
CA ALA A 57 -6.78 -2.24 -12.74
C ALA A 57 -7.44 -1.82 -11.40
N ALA A 58 -6.66 -1.31 -10.44
CA ALA A 58 -7.17 -0.83 -9.16
C ALA A 58 -7.74 0.59 -9.21
N MET A 59 -7.34 1.41 -10.20
CA MET A 59 -7.67 2.84 -10.24
C MET A 59 -9.17 3.16 -10.19
N PRO A 60 -10.08 2.47 -10.90
CA PRO A 60 -11.50 2.76 -10.83
C PRO A 60 -12.09 2.70 -9.42
N LEU A 61 -11.60 1.74 -8.61
CA LEU A 61 -12.00 1.57 -7.21
C LEU A 61 -11.26 2.54 -6.27
N ALA A 62 -10.01 2.86 -6.58
CA ALA A 62 -9.20 3.77 -5.77
C ALA A 62 -9.71 5.22 -5.83
N LEU A 63 -10.25 5.63 -6.99
CA LEU A 63 -10.77 6.98 -7.21
C LEU A 63 -12.09 7.28 -6.47
N GLU A 64 -12.65 6.32 -5.74
CA GLU A 64 -13.73 6.56 -4.77
C GLU A 64 -13.24 7.29 -3.50
N ALA A 65 -11.93 7.35 -3.27
CA ALA A 65 -11.31 8.01 -2.12
C ALA A 65 -10.84 9.44 -2.44
N GLU A 66 -10.66 10.26 -1.39
CA GLU A 66 -10.09 11.62 -1.51
C GLU A 66 -8.62 11.60 -1.94
N TYR A 67 -7.86 10.59 -1.50
CA TYR A 67 -6.44 10.41 -1.81
C TYR A 67 -6.16 8.97 -2.21
N VAL A 68 -5.23 8.78 -3.14
CA VAL A 68 -4.70 7.47 -3.54
C VAL A 68 -3.25 7.38 -3.10
N GLY A 69 -2.91 6.28 -2.42
CA GLY A 69 -1.54 5.96 -2.01
C GLY A 69 -1.08 4.63 -2.60
N PHE A 70 0.22 4.49 -2.83
CA PHE A 70 0.83 3.28 -3.36
C PHE A 70 1.76 2.65 -2.31
N SER A 71 1.76 1.33 -2.23
CA SER A 71 2.68 0.51 -1.43
C SER A 71 3.01 -0.72 -2.24
N ASP A 72 4.29 -1.06 -2.37
CA ASP A 72 4.70 -2.26 -3.08
C ASP A 72 4.57 -3.49 -2.15
N GLY A 73 4.49 -4.69 -2.76
CA GLY A 73 4.16 -5.93 -2.05
C GLY A 73 5.26 -6.44 -1.10
N ASP A 74 6.48 -5.97 -1.30
CA ASP A 74 7.68 -6.25 -0.52
C ASP A 74 8.01 -5.15 0.51
N ASP A 75 7.21 -4.08 0.56
CA ASP A 75 7.34 -3.02 1.55
C ASP A 75 6.55 -3.28 2.83
N VAL A 76 7.05 -2.69 3.92
CA VAL A 76 6.36 -2.68 5.22
C VAL A 76 6.16 -1.22 5.66
N PRO A 77 4.96 -0.65 5.43
CA PRO A 77 4.69 0.72 5.86
C PRO A 77 4.71 0.83 7.38
N HIS A 78 5.18 1.97 7.88
CA HIS A 78 5.11 2.30 9.30
C HIS A 78 3.64 2.46 9.74
N VAL A 79 3.36 2.29 11.04
CA VAL A 79 1.98 2.30 11.58
C VAL A 79 1.22 3.60 11.31
N ASP A 80 1.94 4.71 11.15
CA ASP A 80 1.41 6.05 10.89
C ASP A 80 1.53 6.47 9.40
N PHE A 81 1.79 5.54 8.49
CA PHE A 81 2.02 5.83 7.06
C PHE A 81 0.86 6.62 6.45
N ILE A 82 -0.40 6.17 6.67
CA ILE A 82 -1.59 6.86 6.13
C ILE A 82 -1.81 8.20 6.84
N SER A 83 -1.78 8.22 8.18
CA SER A 83 -2.08 9.42 8.97
C SER A 83 -1.06 10.53 8.74
N SER A 84 0.22 10.17 8.56
CA SER A 84 1.30 11.12 8.27
C SER A 84 1.13 11.79 6.90
N LEU A 85 0.88 10.99 5.85
CA LEU A 85 0.69 11.53 4.49
C LEU A 85 -0.61 12.33 4.38
N TYR A 86 -1.70 11.78 4.90
CA TYR A 86 -3.00 12.46 4.89
C TYR A 86 -2.90 13.79 5.64
N GLY A 87 -2.38 13.77 6.87
CA GLY A 87 -2.19 14.97 7.68
C GLY A 87 -1.25 15.98 7.01
N LEU A 88 -0.27 15.54 6.21
CA LEU A 88 0.60 16.44 5.43
C LEU A 88 -0.15 17.10 4.29
N ALA A 89 -0.85 16.33 3.47
CA ALA A 89 -1.64 16.88 2.38
C ALA A 89 -2.69 17.88 2.89
N LYS A 90 -3.43 17.54 3.96
CA LYS A 90 -4.47 18.41 4.53
C LYS A 90 -3.90 19.70 5.12
N ARG A 91 -2.80 19.64 5.88
CA ARG A 91 -2.27 20.83 6.56
C ARG A 91 -1.61 21.83 5.62
N THR A 92 -1.04 21.37 4.50
CA THR A 92 -0.39 22.23 3.50
C THR A 92 -1.33 22.60 2.35
N GLY A 93 -2.47 21.93 2.21
CA GLY A 93 -3.33 22.04 1.03
C GLY A 93 -2.66 21.48 -0.23
N ALA A 94 -1.74 20.52 -0.08
CA ALA A 94 -1.03 19.95 -1.21
C ALA A 94 -1.85 18.87 -1.92
N ASP A 95 -1.75 18.84 -3.24
CA ASP A 95 -2.34 17.79 -4.08
C ASP A 95 -1.59 16.44 -3.94
N CYS A 96 -0.34 16.50 -3.49
CA CYS A 96 0.52 15.33 -3.30
C CYS A 96 1.39 15.48 -2.05
N ALA A 97 1.61 14.37 -1.35
CA ALA A 97 2.50 14.27 -0.19
C ALA A 97 3.42 13.06 -0.38
N CYS A 98 4.70 13.24 -0.04
CA CYS A 98 5.72 12.20 -0.14
C CYS A 98 6.37 11.96 1.22
N MET A 99 6.88 10.75 1.43
CA MET A 99 7.71 10.40 2.60
C MET A 99 9.04 9.81 2.16
N ASN A 100 9.98 9.74 3.10
CA ASN A 100 11.22 8.98 2.92
C ASN A 100 10.98 7.49 3.24
N TYR A 101 11.90 6.63 2.82
CA TYR A 101 11.88 5.20 3.12
C TYR A 101 13.19 4.74 3.76
N ARG A 102 13.12 3.60 4.43
CA ARG A 102 14.30 2.92 5.00
C ARG A 102 14.51 1.60 4.28
N ILE A 103 15.75 1.30 3.96
CA ILE A 103 16.14 0.00 3.41
C ILE A 103 16.40 -0.94 4.57
N VAL A 104 15.67 -2.06 4.61
CA VAL A 104 15.87 -3.12 5.60
C VAL A 104 16.66 -4.25 4.95
N LYS A 105 17.88 -4.50 5.43
CA LYS A 105 18.72 -5.62 4.97
C LYS A 105 19.23 -6.41 6.17
N ASN A 106 18.99 -7.73 6.17
CA ASN A 106 19.35 -8.63 7.29
C ASN A 106 18.83 -8.13 8.65
N GLY A 107 17.63 -7.56 8.69
CA GLY A 107 17.02 -7.00 9.90
C GLY A 107 17.57 -5.64 10.34
N ILE A 108 18.51 -5.04 9.61
CA ILE A 108 19.06 -3.72 9.89
C ILE A 108 18.41 -2.70 8.96
N ALA A 109 17.71 -1.72 9.54
CA ALA A 109 17.14 -0.59 8.81
C ALA A 109 18.19 0.53 8.67
N ARG A 110 18.31 1.09 7.46
CA ARG A 110 19.11 2.30 7.19
C ARG A 110 18.29 3.31 6.42
N ASP A 111 18.47 4.58 6.73
CA ASP A 111 17.86 5.67 5.96
C ASP A 111 18.46 5.69 4.55
N ASN A 112 17.63 5.98 3.54
CA ASN A 112 18.05 5.99 2.14
C ASN A 112 19.16 7.03 1.85
N ASP A 113 19.24 8.07 2.67
CA ASP A 113 20.21 9.16 2.62
C ASP A 113 21.67 8.67 2.80
N GLN A 114 21.86 7.47 3.37
CA GLN A 114 23.17 6.86 3.62
C GLN A 114 23.72 6.01 2.47
N PHE A 115 23.01 5.92 1.34
CA PHE A 115 23.45 5.15 0.17
C PHE A 115 24.04 6.01 -0.96
N PHE A 116 23.98 7.34 -0.83
CA PHE A 116 24.54 8.29 -1.81
C PHE A 116 25.81 9.03 -1.31
N SER A 117 26.46 8.52 -0.27
CA SER A 117 27.76 9.03 0.23
C SER A 117 28.94 8.20 -0.26
#